data_AF-A0A3D1SW28-F1
#
_entry.id   AF-A0A3D1SW28-F1
#
_cell.length_a   1.000
_cell.length_b   1.000
_cell.length_c   1.000
_cell.angle_alpha   90.00
_cell.angle_beta   90.00
_cell.angle_gamma   90.00
#
_symmetry.space_group_name_H-M   'P 1'
#
loop_
_entity.id
_entity.type
_entity.pdbx_description
1 polymer ?
#
loop_
_entity_poly.entity_id
_entity_poly.type
_entity_poly.pdbx_seq_one_letter_code
_entity_poly.pdbx_strand_id
1 'polypeptide(L)'
;MQSTNLKEIKAALWDQAFIERTWVSCPMGRVVGIRRRKGQLLAMIYGWGRWYPVEHVLIVAARTEPALSRPSPLRSRSEEQIS
;
A
#
# COMPACT_ATOMS: atom_id res chain seq x y z
N MET A 1 0.49 -7.02 8.80
CA MET A 1 1.60 -7.24 9.74
C MET A 1 1.76 -6.02 10.63
N GLN A 2 1.76 -6.19 11.95
CA GLN A 2 2.08 -5.08 12.86
C GLN A 2 3.61 -4.95 12.97
N SER A 3 4.15 -3.74 12.89
CA SER A 3 5.59 -3.50 13.02
C SER A 3 5.87 -2.21 13.80
N THR A 4 6.97 -2.24 14.55
CA THR A 4 7.59 -1.08 15.22
C THR A 4 8.99 -0.79 14.66
N ASN A 5 9.45 -1.61 13.72
CA ASN A 5 10.78 -1.51 13.13
C ASN A 5 10.81 -0.40 12.08
N LEU A 6 11.61 0.65 12.34
CA LEU A 6 11.69 1.81 11.47
C LEU A 6 12.11 1.48 10.03
N LYS A 7 12.99 0.48 9.84
CA LYS A 7 13.49 0.13 8.50
C LYS A 7 12.38 -0.52 7.66
N GLU A 8 11.65 -1.47 8.24
CA GLU A 8 10.51 -2.12 7.59
C GLU A 8 9.41 -1.13 7.24
N ILE A 9 9.06 -0.24 8.17
CA ILE A 9 8.01 0.75 7.95
C ILE A 9 8.43 1.74 6.86
N LYS A 10 9.69 2.17 6.82
CA LYS A 10 10.20 3.04 5.75
C LYS A 10 10.18 2.34 4.39
N ALA A 11 10.57 1.07 4.31
CA ALA A 11 10.47 0.30 3.08
C ALA A 11 9.01 0.20 2.61
N ALA A 12 8.08 -0.12 3.52
CA ALA A 12 6.66 -0.16 3.19
C ALA A 12 6.09 1.20 2.78
N LEU A 13 6.52 2.31 3.40
CA LEU A 13 6.11 3.66 2.98
C LEU A 13 6.65 4.01 1.59
N TRP A 14 7.85 3.55 1.25
CA TRP A 14 8.44 3.72 -0.07
C TRP A 14 7.64 2.92 -1.12
N ASP A 15 7.38 1.64 -0.85
CA ASP A 15 6.53 0.80 -1.70
C ASP A 15 5.11 1.39 -1.86
N GLN A 16 4.52 1.93 -0.79
CA GLN A 16 3.22 2.61 -0.82
C GLN A 16 3.23 3.83 -1.76
N ALA A 17 4.34 4.57 -1.83
CA ALA A 17 4.44 5.79 -2.62
C ALA A 17 4.73 5.54 -4.11
N PHE A 18 5.46 4.46 -4.43
CA PHE A 18 5.98 4.22 -5.78
C PHE A 18 5.43 2.97 -6.47
N ILE A 19 5.04 1.95 -5.70
CA ILE A 19 4.64 0.64 -6.23
C ILE A 19 3.16 0.35 -5.93
N GLU A 20 2.56 1.04 -4.95
CA GLU A 20 1.18 0.87 -4.46
C GLU A 20 0.84 -0.57 -4.01
N ARG A 21 1.87 -1.41 -3.81
CA ARG A 21 1.74 -2.80 -3.36
C ARG A 21 1.61 -2.95 -1.87
N THR A 22 1.89 -1.90 -1.10
CA THR A 22 1.77 -1.94 0.35
C THR A 22 1.09 -0.67 0.85
N TRP A 23 0.40 -0.82 1.98
CA TRP A 23 -0.32 0.24 2.65
C TRP A 23 0.11 0.27 4.11
N VAL A 24 0.44 1.45 4.62
CA VAL A 24 0.81 1.64 6.01
C VAL A 24 -0.31 2.42 6.69
N SER A 25 -0.85 1.86 7.77
CA SER A 25 -1.96 2.44 8.52
C SER A 25 -1.72 2.37 10.02
N CYS A 26 -2.38 3.23 10.77
CA CYS A 26 -2.52 3.16 12.21
C CYS A 26 -4.01 3.28 12.57
N PRO A 27 -4.42 3.06 13.84
CA PRO A 27 -5.82 3.19 14.24
C PRO A 27 -6.47 4.53 13.87
N MET A 28 -5.67 5.60 13.74
CA MET A 28 -6.16 6.92 13.36
C MET A 28 -6.28 7.13 11.83
N GLY A 29 -5.63 6.31 11.00
CA GLY A 29 -5.73 6.43 9.54
C GLY A 29 -4.49 6.02 8.75
N ARG A 30 -4.44 6.43 7.48
CA ARG A 30 -3.32 6.14 6.57
C ARG A 30 -2.07 6.92 6.99
N VAL A 31 -0.95 6.21 7.08
CA VAL A 31 0.35 6.78 7.44
C VAL A 31 1.14 7.08 6.19
N VAL A 32 1.74 8.26 6.13
CA VAL A 32 2.59 8.72 5.01
C VAL A 32 4.02 9.05 5.44
N GLY A 33 4.31 8.98 6.73
CA GLY A 33 5.64 9.21 7.28
C GLY A 33 5.81 8.55 8.63
N ILE A 34 7.04 8.13 8.94
CA ILE A 34 7.41 7.53 10.22
C ILE A 34 8.73 8.11 10.71
N ARG A 35 8.88 8.32 12.02
CA ARG A 35 10.15 8.66 12.66
C ARG A 35 10.21 8.16 14.09
N ARG A 36 11.40 8.09 14.67
CA ARG A 36 11.61 7.77 16.09
C ARG A 36 12.17 8.98 16.81
N ARG A 37 11.61 9.35 17.96
CA ARG A 37 12.10 10.45 18.81
C ARG A 37 11.97 10.05 20.27
N LYS A 38 13.05 10.17 21.05
CA LYS A 38 13.10 9.81 22.48
C LYS A 38 12.53 8.41 22.76
N GLY A 39 12.88 7.43 21.93
CA GLY A 39 12.41 6.04 22.06
C GLY A 39 11.01 5.77 21.49
N GLN A 40 10.17 6.80 21.31
CA GLN A 40 8.79 6.67 20.83
C GLN A 40 8.70 6.74 19.30
N LEU A 41 7.80 5.93 18.74
CA LEU A 41 7.45 5.92 17.32
C LEU A 41 6.41 7.01 17.04
N LEU A 42 6.66 7.81 16.01
CA LEU A 42 5.80 8.90 15.59
C LEU A 42 5.40 8.69 14.13
N ALA A 43 4.09 8.69 13.87
CA ALA A 43 3.51 8.58 12.53
C ALA A 43 2.95 9.93 12.06
N MET A 44 3.08 10.20 10.76
CA MET A 44 2.41 11.32 10.10
C MET A 44 1.20 10.77 9.36
N ILE A 45 0.02 11.21 9.76
CA ILE A 45 -1.26 10.77 9.18
C ILE A 45 -1.57 11.66 7.97
N TYR A 46 -1.98 11.02 6.87
CA TYR A 46 -2.34 11.73 5.64
C TYR A 46 -3.45 12.76 5.90
N GLY A 47 -3.24 14.00 5.47
CA GLY A 47 -4.19 15.11 5.64
C GLY A 47 -4.16 15.81 7.00
N TRP A 48 -3.42 15.31 8.00
CA TRP A 48 -3.41 15.89 9.35
C TRP A 48 -2.24 16.85 9.60
N GLY A 49 -1.17 16.78 8.80
CA GLY A 49 -0.03 17.70 8.87
C GLY A 49 0.81 17.66 10.16
N ARG A 50 0.50 16.76 11.10
CA ARG A 50 1.18 16.63 12.40
C ARG A 50 1.66 15.20 12.66
N TRP A 51 2.68 15.09 13.51
CA TRP A 51 3.23 13.83 13.99
C TRP A 51 2.50 13.37 15.26
N TYR A 52 2.04 12.14 15.27
CA TYR A 52 1.33 11.53 16.40
C TYR A 52 2.10 10.34 16.96
N PRO A 53 2.17 10.20 18.30
CA PRO A 53 2.73 9.01 18.91
C PRO A 53 1.85 7.80 18.59
N VAL A 54 2.50 6.72 18.17
CA VAL A 54 1.84 5.43 17.89
C VAL A 54 2.67 4.33 18.53
N GLU A 55 2.01 3.30 19.04
CA GLU A 55 2.70 2.13 19.61
C GLU A 55 3.28 1.25 18.50
N HIS A 56 2.50 1.05 17.45
CA HIS A 56 2.84 0.26 16.27
C HIS A 56 2.07 0.77 15.04
N VAL A 57 2.50 0.34 13.86
CA VAL A 57 1.76 0.55 12.61
C VAL A 57 1.40 -0.79 11.98
N LEU A 58 0.34 -0.80 11.20
CA LEU A 58 -0.11 -1.93 10.41
C LEU A 58 0.35 -1.76 8.97
N ILE A 59 1.19 -2.69 8.52
CA ILE A 59 1.59 -2.83 7.12
C ILE A 59 0.67 -3.87 6.48
N VAL A 60 -0.05 -3.46 5.45
CA VAL A 60 -0.96 -4.29 4.66
C VAL A 60 -0.36 -4.42 3.27
N ALA A 61 0.03 -5.64 2.88
CA ALA A 61 0.38 -5.90 1.48
C ALA A 61 -0.92 -5.97 0.67
N ALA A 62 -1.02 -5.18 -0.40
CA ALA A 62 -2.03 -5.39 -1.41
C ALA A 62 -1.78 -6.79 -2.00
N ARG A 63 -2.77 -7.70 -1.89
CA ARG A 63 -2.72 -8.94 -2.65
C ARG A 63 -2.63 -8.54 -4.10
N THR A 64 -1.45 -8.71 -4.69
CA THR A 64 -1.36 -8.82 -6.13
C THR A 64 -2.03 -10.14 -6.42
N GLU A 65 -3.31 -10.11 -6.81
CA GLU A 65 -3.92 -11.26 -7.46
C GLU A 65 -2.94 -11.67 -8.58
N PRO A 66 -2.42 -12.90 -8.58
CA PRO A 66 -1.57 -13.33 -9.68
C PRO A 66 -2.35 -13.12 -10.96
N ALA A 67 -1.72 -12.53 -11.97
CA ALA A 67 -2.32 -12.17 -13.26
C ALA A 67 -2.77 -13.38 -14.12
N LEU A 68 -3.19 -14.48 -13.48
CA LEU A 68 -3.59 -15.73 -14.09
C LEU A 68 -5.10 -15.94 -13.99
N SER A 69 -5.89 -14.90 -14.29
CA SER A 69 -7.36 -15.01 -14.44
C SER A 69 -7.94 -13.88 -15.29
N ARG A 70 -7.26 -13.46 -16.36
CA ARG A 70 -7.92 -12.71 -17.44
C ARG A 70 -8.02 -13.64 -18.65
N PRO A 71 -9.20 -14.19 -18.98
CA PRO A 71 -9.37 -14.79 -20.29
C PRO A 71 -9.16 -13.67 -21.32
N SER A 72 -8.16 -13.84 -22.18
CA SER A 72 -7.93 -12.99 -23.35
C SER A 72 -9.24 -12.85 -24.13
N PRO A 73 -9.63 -11.64 -24.58
CA PRO A 73 -10.76 -11.53 -25.48
C PRO A 73 -10.38 -12.25 -26.78
N LEU A 74 -10.97 -13.42 -27.00
CA LEU A 74 -10.98 -14.09 -28.29
C LEU A 74 -11.51 -13.08 -29.29
N ARG A 75 -10.60 -12.59 -30.14
CA ARG A 75 -10.91 -11.77 -31.29
C ARG A 75 -11.71 -12.67 -32.25
N SER A 76 -13.04 -12.66 -32.10
CA SER A 76 -13.95 -13.27 -33.05
C SER A 76 -13.87 -12.50 -34.36
N ARG A 77 -13.01 -12.99 -35.24
CA ARG A 77 -13.03 -12.69 -36.67
C ARG A 77 -14.25 -13.39 -37.24
N SER A 78 -15.36 -12.68 -37.31
CA SER A 78 -16.50 -13.04 -38.14
C SER A 78 -16.43 -12.14 -39.36
N GLU A 79 -15.75 -12.63 -40.39
CA GLU A 79 -15.87 -12.05 -41.73
C GLU A 79 -17.32 -12.16 -42.17
N GLU A 80 -17.89 -11.00 -42.37
CA GLU A 80 -19.14 -10.67 -43.02
C GLU A 80 -19.14 -11.28 -44.43
N GLN A 81 -19.77 -12.44 -44.61
CA GLN A 81 -20.18 -12.90 -45.93
C GLN A 81 -21.40 -12.07 -46.33
N ILE A 82 -21.15 -10.99 -47.06
CA ILE A 82 -22.17 -10.24 -47.78
C ILE A 82 -22.52 -11.02 -49.05
N SER A 83 -23.81 -11.38 -49.09
CA SER A 83 -24.74 -11.64 -50.20
C SER A 83 -24.24 -11.87 -51.62
#